data_AF-A0A0R1EEK9-F1
#
_entry.id   AF-A0A0R1EEK9-F1
#
_cell.length_a   1.000
_cell.length_b   1.000
_cell.length_c   1.000
_cell.angle_alpha   90.00
_cell.angle_beta   90.00
_cell.angle_gamma   90.00
#
_symmetry.space_group_name_H-M   'P 1'
#
loop_
_entity.id
_entity.type
_entity.pdbx_description
1 polymer ?
#
loop_
_entity_poly.entity_id
_entity_poly.type
_entity_poly.pdbx_seq_one_letter_code
_entity_poly.pdbx_strand_id
1 'polypeptide(L)'
;MQEKWLLAGLSVALLISTCSALYEDQIRKFDWRGVNVGALKQSRVDLNHFQPRILVSTNEGVVASLCVKTGELVWRQVLEQKPRGDIKMLQ
;
A
#
# COMPACT_ATOMS: atom_id res chain seq x y z
N MET A 1 -1.39 1.50 -51.11
CA MET A 1 -0.50 2.02 -50.04
C MET A 1 -1.24 3.02 -49.15
N GLN A 2 -1.93 4.03 -49.72
CA GLN A 2 -2.73 5.01 -48.96
C GLN A 2 -3.84 4.41 -48.07
N GLU A 3 -4.57 3.39 -48.53
CA GLU A 3 -5.63 2.76 -47.73
C GLU A 3 -5.13 2.14 -46.41
N LYS A 4 -3.92 1.55 -46.43
CA LYS A 4 -3.31 0.98 -45.22
C LYS A 4 -2.97 2.06 -44.20
N TRP A 5 -2.54 3.23 -44.65
CA TRP A 5 -2.27 4.39 -43.79
C TRP A 5 -3.57 5.00 -43.23
N LEU A 6 -4.64 5.03 -44.01
CA LEU A 6 -5.95 5.48 -43.54
C LEU A 6 -6.54 4.54 -42.48
N LEU A 7 -6.46 3.22 -42.72
CA LEU A 7 -6.89 2.22 -41.75
C LEU A 7 -6.04 2.26 -40.47
N ALA A 8 -4.72 2.45 -40.59
CA ALA A 8 -3.83 2.63 -39.45
C ALA A 8 -4.17 3.90 -38.66
N GLY A 9 -4.43 5.02 -39.34
CA GLY A 9 -4.84 6.27 -38.68
C GLY A 9 -6.17 6.14 -37.95
N LEU A 10 -7.16 5.48 -38.59
CA LEU A 10 -8.47 5.23 -37.99
C LEU A 10 -8.36 4.35 -36.74
N SER A 11 -7.57 3.29 -36.80
CA SER A 11 -7.36 2.38 -35.66
C SER A 11 -6.64 3.05 -34.50
N VAL A 12 -5.67 3.94 -34.75
CA VAL A 12 -5.06 4.76 -33.70
C VAL A 12 -6.07 5.71 -33.05
N ALA A 13 -6.92 6.38 -33.85
CA ALA A 13 -7.93 7.29 -33.31
C ALA A 13 -8.97 6.57 -32.43
N LEU A 14 -9.38 5.36 -32.82
CA LEU A 14 -10.26 4.50 -32.03
C LEU A 14 -9.61 4.06 -30.70
N LEU A 15 -8.30 3.81 -30.68
CA LEU A 15 -7.60 3.43 -29.45
C LEU A 15 -7.50 4.62 -28.48
N ILE A 16 -7.25 5.83 -28.99
CA ILE A 16 -7.16 7.04 -28.15
C ILE A 16 -8.50 7.37 -27.49
N SER A 17 -9.63 7.18 -28.18
CA SER A 17 -10.96 7.47 -27.61
C SER A 17 -11.36 6.55 -26.46
N THR A 18 -10.74 5.36 -26.35
CA THR A 18 -10.95 4.44 -25.22
C THR A 18 -10.08 4.74 -24.00
N CYS A 19 -9.12 5.67 -24.13
CA CYS A 19 -8.21 6.02 -23.05
C CYS A 19 -8.85 7.08 -22.13
N SER A 20 -9.75 6.66 -21.24
CA SER A 20 -10.20 7.49 -20.12
C SER A 20 -9.26 7.31 -18.93
N ALA A 21 -8.58 8.38 -18.54
CA ALA A 21 -7.91 8.46 -17.25
C ALA A 21 -8.86 9.04 -16.20
N LEU A 22 -8.65 8.68 -14.93
CA LEU A 22 -9.36 9.30 -13.82
C LEU A 22 -8.84 10.74 -13.63
N TYR A 23 -9.73 11.71 -13.48
CA TYR A 23 -9.33 13.08 -13.16
C TYR A 23 -8.70 13.16 -11.77
N GLU A 24 -7.76 14.09 -11.58
CA GLU A 24 -7.08 14.30 -10.29
C GLU A 24 -8.07 14.55 -9.15
N ASP A 25 -9.15 15.31 -9.41
CA ASP A 25 -10.16 15.62 -8.42
C ASP A 25 -11.00 14.40 -8.00
N GLN A 26 -10.91 13.28 -8.72
CA GLN A 26 -11.65 12.05 -8.44
C GLN A 26 -10.85 11.05 -7.60
N ILE A 27 -9.57 11.33 -7.32
CA ILE A 27 -8.75 10.46 -6.47
C ILE A 27 -9.35 10.40 -5.06
N ARG A 28 -9.45 9.21 -4.47
CA ARG A 28 -9.98 8.96 -3.11
C ARG A 28 -11.46 9.26 -2.87
N LYS A 29 -12.22 9.78 -3.84
CA LYS A 29 -13.68 9.97 -3.69
C LYS A 29 -14.45 8.65 -3.59
N PHE A 30 -13.95 7.60 -4.25
CA PHE A 30 -14.59 6.28 -4.33
C PHE A 30 -13.74 5.14 -3.78
N ASP A 31 -12.56 5.45 -3.22
CA ASP A 31 -11.66 4.43 -2.69
C ASP A 31 -12.08 4.04 -1.27
N TRP A 32 -12.52 2.80 -1.06
CA TRP A 32 -12.57 2.19 0.27
C TRP A 32 -11.34 1.28 0.44
N ARG A 33 -10.42 1.64 1.34
CA ARG A 33 -9.25 0.80 1.63
C ARG A 33 -9.01 0.71 3.13
N GLY A 34 -9.36 -0.42 3.71
CA GLY A 34 -8.94 -0.81 5.06
C GLY A 34 -7.50 -1.34 5.04
N VAL A 35 -6.66 -0.81 5.92
CA VAL A 35 -5.25 -1.22 6.03
C VAL A 35 -5.04 -1.95 7.34
N ASN A 36 -4.99 -3.29 7.28
CA ASN A 36 -4.76 -4.16 8.45
C ASN A 36 -3.31 -4.66 8.50
N VAL A 37 -2.89 -5.15 9.67
CA VAL A 37 -1.53 -5.69 9.91
C VAL A 37 -1.51 -7.22 10.06
N GLY A 38 -2.66 -7.84 10.33
CA GLY A 38 -2.78 -9.29 10.55
C GLY A 38 -2.73 -9.69 12.03
N ALA A 39 -2.55 -10.98 12.29
CA ALA A 39 -2.55 -11.56 13.63
C ALA A 39 -1.27 -11.20 14.39
N LEU A 40 -1.43 -10.64 15.60
CA LEU A 40 -0.31 -10.21 16.44
C LEU A 40 0.61 -11.39 16.79
N LYS A 41 1.91 -11.22 16.53
CA LYS A 41 2.97 -12.16 16.94
C LYS A 41 3.73 -11.61 18.15
N GLN A 42 4.17 -10.35 18.09
CA GLN A 42 4.84 -9.66 19.20
C GLN A 42 4.47 -8.17 19.19
N SER A 43 4.56 -7.52 20.35
CA SER A 43 4.40 -6.07 20.48
C SER A 43 5.42 -5.48 21.46
N ARG A 44 5.75 -4.21 21.24
CA ARG A 44 6.55 -3.39 22.14
C ARG A 44 5.96 -2.00 22.21
N VAL A 45 5.68 -1.53 23.42
CA VAL A 45 5.27 -0.14 23.65
C VAL A 45 6.53 0.70 23.86
N ASP A 46 6.74 1.68 23.00
CA ASP A 46 7.78 2.68 23.12
C ASP A 46 7.12 3.99 23.59
N LEU A 47 7.29 4.31 24.87
CA LEU A 47 6.74 5.52 25.49
C LEU A 47 7.77 6.66 25.53
N ASN A 48 8.61 6.78 24.50
CA ASN A 48 9.47 7.96 24.36
C ASN A 48 8.62 9.25 24.43
N HIS A 49 9.11 10.24 25.18
CA HIS A 49 8.42 11.52 25.42
C HIS A 49 8.03 12.25 24.13
N PHE A 50 8.77 12.07 23.03
CA PHE A 50 8.52 12.81 21.80
C PHE A 50 7.43 12.17 20.91
N GLN A 51 7.41 10.84 20.82
CA GLN A 51 6.49 10.11 19.92
C GLN A 51 6.19 8.71 20.49
N PRO A 52 5.18 8.59 21.38
CA PRO A 52 4.78 7.31 21.91
C PRO A 52 4.13 6.45 20.82
N ARG A 53 4.59 5.20 20.67
CA ARG A 53 4.12 4.27 19.63
C ARG A 53 4.06 2.83 20.13
N ILE A 54 3.22 2.03 19.48
CA ILE A 54 3.20 0.57 19.65
C ILE A 54 3.83 -0.04 18.41
N LEU A 55 4.99 -0.67 18.58
CA LEU A 55 5.61 -1.47 17.54
C LEU A 55 5.02 -2.87 17.58
N VAL A 56 4.60 -3.41 16.44
CA VAL A 56 4.03 -4.75 16.33
C VAL A 56 4.72 -5.55 15.25
N SER A 57 4.89 -6.85 15.49
CA SER A 57 5.18 -7.85 14.47
C SER A 57 4.00 -8.81 14.37
N THR A 58 3.68 -9.27 13.16
CA THR A 58 2.54 -10.15 12.90
C THR A 58 2.95 -11.47 12.25
N ASN A 59 2.06 -12.45 12.27
CA ASN A 59 2.30 -13.76 11.68
C ASN A 59 2.38 -13.71 10.14
N GLU A 60 1.79 -12.68 9.54
CA GLU A 60 1.78 -12.39 8.11
C GLU A 60 3.07 -11.71 7.64
N GLY A 61 4.08 -11.59 8.52
CA GLY A 61 5.37 -10.97 8.18
C GLY A 61 5.29 -9.45 8.09
N VAL A 62 4.37 -8.81 8.82
CA VAL A 62 4.26 -7.35 8.87
C VAL A 62 4.96 -6.83 10.12
N VAL A 63 5.75 -5.79 9.95
CA VAL A 63 6.22 -4.90 11.03
C VAL A 63 5.47 -3.58 10.90
N ALA A 64 4.89 -3.09 11.99
CA ALA A 64 4.13 -1.85 11.94
C ALA A 64 4.31 -1.02 13.21
N SER A 65 4.08 0.29 13.08
CA SER A 65 3.96 1.23 14.19
C SER A 65 2.54 1.75 14.26
N LEU A 66 1.95 1.68 15.45
CA LEU A 66 0.62 2.19 15.75
C LEU A 66 0.72 3.38 16.70
N CYS A 67 -0.15 4.37 16.52
CA CYS A 67 -0.32 5.46 17.46
C CYS A 67 -0.89 4.92 18.79
N VAL A 68 -0.23 5.20 19.91
CA VAL A 68 -0.69 4.72 21.24
C VAL A 68 -2.07 5.27 21.59
N LYS A 69 -2.40 6.48 21.16
CA LYS A 69 -3.65 7.17 21.52
C LYS A 69 -4.83 6.72 20.66
N THR A 70 -4.63 6.58 19.35
CA THR A 70 -5.72 6.35 18.38
C THR A 70 -5.77 4.92 17.85
N GLY A 71 -4.69 4.14 18.00
CA GLY A 71 -4.53 2.84 17.35
C GLY A 71 -4.31 2.93 15.84
N GLU A 72 -4.25 4.13 15.27
CA GLU A 72 -4.03 4.33 13.84
C GLU A 72 -2.66 3.84 13.40
N LEU A 73 -2.61 3.32 12.17
CA LEU A 73 -1.38 2.87 11.55
C LEU A 73 -0.53 4.07 11.13
N VAL A 74 0.64 4.22 11.75
CA VAL A 74 1.63 5.27 11.39
C VAL A 74 2.42 4.84 10.17
N TRP A 75 2.92 3.60 10.18
CA TRP A 75 3.57 2.96 9.05
C TRP A 75 3.49 1.44 9.17
N ARG A 76 3.63 0.75 8.04
CA ARG A 76 3.81 -0.71 7.98
C ARG A 76 4.82 -1.09 6.91
N GLN A 77 5.56 -2.16 7.18
CA GLN A 77 6.43 -2.84 6.23
C GLN A 77 5.99 -4.30 6.16
N VAL A 78 5.65 -4.76 4.95
CA VAL A 78 5.46 -6.19 4.69
C VAL A 78 6.82 -6.76 4.28
N LEU A 79 7.29 -7.78 4.99
CA LEU A 79 8.57 -8.41 4.72
C LEU A 79 8.42 -9.58 3.74
N GLU A 80 9.53 -10.01 3.17
CA GLU A 80 9.58 -11.19 2.30
C GLU A 80 9.16 -12.45 3.06
N GLN A 81 8.74 -13.47 2.31
CA GLN A 81 8.53 -14.78 2.93
C GLN A 81 9.86 -15.36 3.41
N LYS A 82 9.78 -16.27 4.38
CA LYS A 82 10.94 -16.90 5.04
C LYS A 82 11.96 -17.44 4.01
N PRO A 83 13.27 -17.42 4.34
CA PRO A 83 13.86 -17.02 5.62
C PRO A 83 14.15 -15.51 5.73
N ARG A 84 14.11 -14.76 4.63
CA ARG A 84 14.60 -13.37 4.59
C ARG A 84 13.77 -12.39 5.42
N GLY A 85 12.45 -12.59 5.50
CA GLY A 85 11.58 -11.75 6.33
C GLY A 85 11.27 -12.31 7.71
N ASP A 86 12.10 -13.21 8.25
CA ASP A 86 11.90 -13.71 9.62
C ASP A 86 12.17 -12.59 10.64
N ILE A 87 11.10 -12.15 11.32
CA ILE A 87 11.17 -11.09 12.33
C ILE A 87 11.68 -11.68 13.64
N LYS A 88 12.83 -11.18 14.08
CA LYS A 88 13.47 -11.54 15.36
C LYS A 88 13.53 -10.32 16.26
N MET A 89 13.24 -10.53 17.53
CA MET A 89 13.45 -9.51 18.54
C MET A 89 14.94 -9.50 18.91
N LEU A 90 15.58 -8.34 18.82
CA LEU A 90 16.92 -8.14 19.36
C LEU A 90 16.80 -8.03 20.87
N GLN A 91 17.48 -8.91 21.60
CA GLN A 91 17.60 -8.89 23.06
C GLN A 91 18.78 -8.03 23.49
#